data_AF-A0A3M1HQ19-F1
#
_entry.id   AF-A0A3M1HQ19-F1
#
_cell.length_a   1.000
_cell.length_b   1.000
_cell.length_c   1.000
_cell.angle_alpha   90.00
_cell.angle_beta   90.00
_cell.angle_gamma   90.00
#
_symmetry.space_group_name_H-M   'P 1'
#
loop_
_entity.id
_entity.type
_entity.pdbx_description
1 polymer ?
#
loop_
_entity_poly.entity_id
_entity_poly.type
_entity_poly.pdbx_seq_one_letter_code
_entity_poly.pdbx_strand_id
1 'polypeptide(L)'
;MVRKTRFEDLLQEFRLRHRSLWNSLALIEPDAWQEAVLAGGRRPQELLQARLEDDHRLLQAVEAAAVGLPETTEIAASSPELPSSPTALLDKAAALAERLDAMLATLDNQQWQRKVRGSSGLQTVATLVEDLNAAYSAAEVEVEAYLGSFERLGKEGLKAWLLRCYDAIMDSVAGLSEEEIMGPSWCGRWNTYQVLLHVWSWQDVALAAARRWHEPAPTYEVLRFPDIEAYNDALLARYQGKDMVAVADGLVTSCRQTILLVERSPEGLLRRSNILPWSKRRETDTLCGMLYTIYRHTWDHAWEICEHRDAEDPERPPHSR
;
A
#
# COMPACT_ATOMS: atom_id res chain seq x y z
N MET A 1 18.99 20.66 15.09
CA MET A 1 18.80 20.01 13.77
C MET A 1 17.96 18.74 13.88
N VAL A 2 18.28 17.80 14.79
CA VAL A 2 17.59 16.49 14.97
C VAL A 2 16.07 16.53 15.20
N ARG A 3 15.49 17.62 15.75
CA ARG A 3 14.03 17.70 15.99
C ARG A 3 13.22 18.09 14.76
N LYS A 4 13.80 18.87 13.83
CA LYS A 4 13.08 19.31 12.62
C LYS A 4 12.84 18.12 11.68
N THR A 5 13.84 17.25 11.55
CA THR A 5 13.75 16.02 10.77
C THR A 5 12.65 15.10 11.30
N ARG A 6 12.48 14.95 12.62
CA ARG A 6 11.42 14.08 13.18
C ARG A 6 10.01 14.46 12.73
N PHE A 7 9.65 15.74 12.68
CA PHE A 7 8.28 16.14 12.29
C PHE A 7 8.07 16.05 10.77
N GLU A 8 9.12 16.30 9.98
CA GLU A 8 9.12 16.03 8.54
C GLU A 8 8.91 14.53 8.27
N ASP A 9 9.60 13.66 9.01
CA ASP A 9 9.44 12.20 8.92
C ASP A 9 8.02 11.76 9.31
N LEU A 10 7.45 12.30 10.39
CA LEU A 10 6.08 11.99 10.82
C LEU A 10 5.03 12.43 9.79
N LEU A 11 5.19 13.61 9.19
CA LEU A 11 4.30 14.10 8.15
C LEU A 11 4.42 13.24 6.88
N GLN A 12 5.63 12.84 6.50
CA GLN A 12 5.85 11.94 5.38
C GLN A 12 5.21 10.56 5.63
N GLU A 13 5.36 10.02 6.84
CA GLU A 13 4.70 8.77 7.21
C GLU A 13 3.17 8.91 7.17
N PHE A 14 2.62 10.01 7.69
CA PHE A 14 1.17 10.29 7.63
C PHE A 14 0.64 10.28 6.19
N ARG A 15 1.31 11.02 5.28
CA ARG A 15 1.00 11.03 3.85
C ARG A 15 1.00 9.62 3.25
N LEU A 16 2.04 8.83 3.57
CA LEU A 16 2.21 7.49 3.06
C LEU A 16 1.11 6.54 3.55
N ARG A 17 0.84 6.52 4.87
CA ARG A 17 -0.18 5.66 5.48
C ARG A 17 -1.59 6.00 4.99
N HIS A 18 -1.89 7.28 4.90
CA HIS A 18 -3.16 7.74 4.36
C HIS A 18 -3.31 7.35 2.88
N ARG A 19 -2.29 7.59 2.04
CA ARG A 19 -2.35 7.17 0.64
C ARG A 19 -2.55 5.66 0.50
N SER A 20 -1.80 4.88 1.29
CA SER A 20 -1.82 3.42 1.21
C SER A 20 -3.21 2.85 1.54
N LEU A 21 -3.77 3.21 2.70
CA LEU A 21 -5.11 2.73 3.07
C LEU A 21 -6.18 3.12 2.03
N TRP A 22 -6.07 4.31 1.42
CA TRP A 22 -7.08 4.78 0.47
C TRP A 22 -7.00 4.03 -0.84
N ASN A 23 -5.78 3.74 -1.30
CA ASN A 23 -5.57 2.88 -2.46
C ASN A 23 -6.16 1.49 -2.22
N SER A 24 -5.99 0.91 -1.02
CA SER A 24 -6.60 -0.38 -0.66
C SER A 24 -8.13 -0.29 -0.60
N LEU A 25 -8.70 0.71 0.07
CA LEU A 25 -10.15 0.90 0.16
C LEU A 25 -10.81 1.10 -1.20
N ALA A 26 -10.14 1.78 -2.14
CA ALA A 26 -10.63 1.97 -3.50
C ALA A 26 -10.75 0.66 -4.31
N LEU A 27 -10.10 -0.42 -3.88
CA LEU A 27 -10.21 -1.74 -4.50
C LEU A 27 -11.41 -2.56 -3.99
N ILE A 28 -12.12 -2.09 -2.97
CA ILE A 28 -13.31 -2.77 -2.42
C ILE A 28 -14.52 -2.52 -3.33
N GLU A 29 -15.19 -3.61 -3.71
CA GLU A 29 -16.40 -3.58 -4.52
C GLU A 29 -17.53 -2.79 -3.84
N PRO A 30 -18.37 -2.04 -4.59
CA PRO A 30 -19.41 -1.20 -4.01
C PRO A 30 -20.38 -1.90 -3.03
N ASP A 31 -20.74 -3.15 -3.30
CA ASP A 31 -21.59 -3.99 -2.45
C ASP A 31 -20.86 -4.46 -1.18
N ALA A 32 -19.58 -4.79 -1.29
CA ALA A 32 -18.75 -5.21 -0.17
C ALA A 32 -18.60 -4.13 0.92
N TRP A 33 -18.76 -2.85 0.61
CA TRP A 33 -18.66 -1.76 1.61
C TRP A 33 -19.63 -1.89 2.79
N GLN A 34 -20.81 -2.48 2.56
CA GLN A 34 -21.86 -2.63 3.57
C GLN A 34 -22.03 -4.08 4.04
N GLU A 35 -21.58 -5.05 3.26
CA GLU A 35 -21.80 -6.47 3.52
C GLU A 35 -20.57 -7.20 4.05
N ALA A 36 -19.36 -6.76 3.66
CA ALA A 36 -18.13 -7.40 4.09
C ALA A 36 -17.86 -7.15 5.58
N VAL A 37 -17.32 -8.17 6.24
CA VAL A 37 -16.85 -8.10 7.63
C VAL A 37 -15.35 -8.28 7.62
N LEU A 38 -14.62 -7.22 7.97
CA LEU A 38 -13.16 -7.24 8.09
C LEU A 38 -12.73 -8.05 9.32
N ALA A 39 -11.44 -8.35 9.42
CA ALA A 39 -10.89 -9.15 10.53
C ALA A 39 -11.20 -8.56 11.92
N GLY A 40 -11.29 -7.22 12.05
CA GLY A 40 -11.71 -6.54 13.27
C GLY A 40 -13.22 -6.54 13.56
N GLY A 41 -14.03 -7.25 12.75
CA GLY A 41 -15.49 -7.32 12.89
C GLY A 41 -16.26 -6.10 12.38
N ARG A 42 -15.55 -5.11 11.80
CA ARG A 42 -16.12 -3.89 11.23
C ARG A 42 -16.38 -4.05 9.74
N ARG A 43 -17.33 -3.28 9.23
CA ARG A 43 -17.50 -3.09 7.79
C ARG A 43 -16.48 -2.07 7.26
N PRO A 44 -16.08 -2.14 5.97
CA PRO A 44 -15.20 -1.13 5.37
C PRO A 44 -15.71 0.30 5.56
N GLN A 45 -17.02 0.51 5.45
CA GLN A 45 -17.63 1.82 5.69
C GLN A 45 -17.42 2.32 7.12
N GLU A 46 -17.61 1.47 8.12
CA GLU A 46 -17.44 1.82 9.53
C GLU A 46 -15.97 2.10 9.86
N LEU A 47 -15.06 1.35 9.25
CA LEU A 47 -13.63 1.59 9.37
C LEU A 47 -13.26 2.99 8.84
N LEU A 48 -13.71 3.33 7.62
CA LEU A 48 -13.45 4.64 7.00
C LEU A 48 -14.10 5.78 7.79
N GLN A 49 -15.33 5.60 8.29
CA GLN A 49 -15.99 6.59 9.14
C GLN A 49 -15.18 6.85 10.42
N ALA A 50 -14.68 5.80 11.08
CA ALA A 50 -13.82 5.96 12.26
C ALA A 50 -12.49 6.66 11.94
N ARG A 51 -11.92 6.47 10.74
CA ARG A 51 -10.71 7.20 10.30
C ARG A 51 -11.00 8.68 10.05
N LEU A 52 -12.12 8.98 9.39
CA LEU A 52 -12.58 10.36 9.17
C LEU A 52 -12.80 11.10 10.48
N GLU A 53 -13.38 10.45 11.49
CA GLU A 53 -13.54 11.05 12.83
C GLU A 53 -12.20 11.35 13.49
N ASP A 54 -11.21 10.46 13.35
CA ASP A 54 -9.85 10.69 13.85
C ASP A 54 -9.18 11.89 13.16
N ASP A 55 -9.31 11.98 11.83
CA ASP A 55 -8.77 13.10 11.04
C ASP A 55 -9.41 14.43 11.43
N HIS A 56 -10.73 14.48 11.66
CA HIS A 56 -11.39 15.71 12.12
C HIS A 56 -10.89 16.14 13.49
N ARG A 57 -10.68 15.18 14.42
CA ARG A 57 -10.10 15.48 15.73
C ARG A 57 -8.68 16.01 15.61
N LEU A 58 -7.86 15.41 14.74
CA LEU A 58 -6.52 15.91 14.45
C LEU A 58 -6.57 17.32 13.86
N LEU A 59 -7.47 17.58 12.92
CA LEU A 59 -7.61 18.90 12.29
C LEU A 59 -7.90 19.98 13.34
N GLN A 60 -8.85 19.71 14.25
CA GLN A 60 -9.15 20.62 15.36
C GLN A 60 -7.94 20.83 16.29
N ALA A 61 -7.16 19.79 16.56
CA ALA A 61 -5.93 19.90 17.34
C ALA A 61 -4.89 20.81 16.65
N VAL A 62 -4.71 20.61 15.34
CA VAL A 62 -3.78 21.36 14.49
C VAL A 62 -4.20 22.84 14.41
N GLU A 63 -5.49 23.11 14.22
CA GLU A 63 -6.05 24.47 14.24
C GLU A 63 -5.80 25.17 15.58
N ALA A 64 -6.10 24.49 16.69
CA ALA A 64 -5.88 25.02 18.03
C ALA A 64 -4.38 25.30 18.30
N ALA A 65 -3.49 24.43 17.82
CA ALA A 65 -2.06 24.61 17.90
C ALA A 65 -1.56 25.79 17.05
N ALA A 66 -2.07 25.93 15.83
CA ALA A 66 -1.69 26.97 14.88
C ALA A 66 -2.00 28.38 15.42
N VAL A 67 -3.19 28.59 15.99
CA VAL A 67 -3.61 29.90 16.54
C VAL A 67 -3.18 30.13 17.98
N GLY A 68 -2.54 29.15 18.61
CA GLY A 68 -2.00 29.29 19.94
C GLY A 68 -3.02 29.26 21.07
N LEU A 69 -4.12 28.49 20.95
CA LEU A 69 -5.14 28.34 21.99
C LEU A 69 -4.60 27.63 23.25
N PRO A 70 -5.10 27.93 24.46
CA PRO A 70 -4.59 27.34 25.71
C PRO A 70 -4.46 25.81 25.65
N GLU A 71 -3.44 25.26 26.33
CA GLU A 71 -3.14 23.81 26.34
C GLU A 71 -4.31 22.93 26.85
N THR A 72 -5.32 23.55 27.46
CA THR A 72 -6.52 22.90 27.98
C THR A 72 -7.73 23.02 27.05
N THR A 73 -7.55 23.49 25.81
CA THR A 73 -8.65 23.56 24.84
C THR A 73 -9.16 22.14 24.61
N GLU A 74 -10.43 21.92 24.95
CA GLU A 74 -11.11 20.66 24.77
C GLU A 74 -11.49 20.53 23.29
N ILE A 75 -10.98 19.47 22.66
CA ILE A 75 -11.38 19.12 21.29
C ILE A 75 -12.78 18.56 21.40
N ALA A 76 -13.79 19.35 21.02
CA ALA A 76 -15.17 18.93 21.08
C ALA A 76 -15.35 17.66 20.23
N ALA A 77 -16.02 16.65 20.80
CA ALA A 77 -16.49 15.48 20.07
C ALA A 77 -17.64 15.88 19.14
N SER A 78 -17.35 16.66 18.11
CA SER A 78 -18.29 16.91 17.03
C SER A 78 -18.16 15.76 16.05
N SER A 79 -19.13 14.85 16.04
CA SER A 79 -19.25 13.87 14.96
C SER A 79 -19.66 14.63 13.69
N PRO A 80 -18.80 14.70 12.66
CA PRO A 80 -19.18 15.34 11.41
C PRO A 80 -20.36 14.59 10.79
N GLU A 81 -21.24 15.28 10.07
CA GLU A 81 -22.21 14.59 9.22
C GLU A 81 -21.45 13.84 8.12
N LEU A 82 -21.50 12.50 8.16
CA LEU A 82 -20.78 11.64 7.24
C LEU A 82 -21.72 11.20 6.10
N PRO A 83 -21.27 11.25 4.83
CA PRO A 83 -22.02 10.69 3.72
C PRO A 83 -22.31 9.20 3.92
N SER A 84 -23.42 8.72 3.35
CA SER A 84 -23.78 7.30 3.37
C SER A 84 -23.17 6.49 2.23
N SER A 85 -22.76 7.13 1.13
CA SER A 85 -22.17 6.45 -0.03
C SER A 85 -20.65 6.29 0.12
N PRO A 86 -20.07 5.14 -0.26
CA PRO A 86 -18.62 4.92 -0.23
C PRO A 86 -17.82 5.95 -1.01
N THR A 87 -18.24 6.30 -2.23
CA THR A 87 -17.56 7.30 -3.06
C THR A 87 -17.50 8.66 -2.38
N ALA A 88 -18.63 9.15 -1.83
CA ALA A 88 -18.64 10.44 -1.16
C ALA A 88 -17.84 10.42 0.15
N LEU A 89 -17.74 9.27 0.82
CA LEU A 89 -16.86 9.11 1.98
C LEU A 89 -15.38 9.21 1.57
N LEU A 90 -14.99 8.52 0.49
CA LEU A 90 -13.62 8.58 -0.05
C LEU A 90 -13.25 10.00 -0.51
N ASP A 91 -14.14 10.70 -1.20
CA ASP A 91 -13.92 12.08 -1.65
C ASP A 91 -13.76 13.04 -0.46
N LYS A 92 -14.64 12.93 0.54
CA LYS A 92 -14.56 13.72 1.77
C LYS A 92 -13.26 13.45 2.53
N ALA A 93 -12.84 12.19 2.55
CA ALA A 93 -11.62 11.75 3.18
C ALA A 93 -10.38 12.30 2.48
N ALA A 94 -10.31 12.23 1.14
CA ALA A 94 -9.23 12.82 0.36
C ALA A 94 -9.11 14.34 0.60
N ALA A 95 -10.22 15.07 0.57
CA ALA A 95 -10.23 16.52 0.81
C ALA A 95 -9.76 16.89 2.23
N LEU A 96 -10.12 16.08 3.23
CA LEU A 96 -9.69 16.29 4.61
C LEU A 96 -8.19 16.02 4.78
N ALA A 97 -7.68 14.98 4.12
CA ALA A 97 -6.26 14.63 4.09
C ALA A 97 -5.41 15.76 3.51
N GLU A 98 -5.81 16.32 2.36
CA GLU A 98 -5.13 17.44 1.72
C GLU A 98 -5.08 18.67 2.64
N ARG A 99 -6.18 18.96 3.33
CA ARG A 99 -6.23 20.06 4.30
C ARG A 99 -5.32 19.80 5.50
N LEU A 100 -5.38 18.61 6.09
CA LEU A 100 -4.51 18.21 7.20
C LEU A 100 -3.05 18.32 6.81
N ASP A 101 -2.70 17.82 5.63
CA ASP A 101 -1.34 17.87 5.10
C ASP A 101 -0.83 19.32 4.99
N ALA A 102 -1.61 20.18 4.34
CA ALA A 102 -1.27 21.60 4.20
C ALA A 102 -1.09 22.28 5.56
N MET A 103 -1.94 21.99 6.54
CA MET A 103 -1.84 22.60 7.85
C MET A 103 -0.65 22.07 8.67
N LEU A 104 -0.43 20.76 8.70
CA LEU A 104 0.69 20.14 9.40
C LEU A 104 2.03 20.62 8.86
N ALA A 105 2.13 20.83 7.54
CA ALA A 105 3.34 21.37 6.89
C ALA A 105 3.68 22.81 7.33
N THR A 106 2.71 23.58 7.85
CA THR A 106 2.93 24.96 8.33
C THR A 106 3.31 25.06 9.80
N LEU A 107 3.16 23.98 10.57
CA LEU A 107 3.42 23.99 12.01
C LEU A 107 4.93 24.09 12.30
N ASP A 108 5.29 24.94 13.25
CA ASP A 108 6.64 24.97 13.82
C ASP A 108 6.83 23.91 14.93
N ASN A 109 8.08 23.74 15.38
CA ASN A 109 8.43 22.75 16.41
C ASN A 109 7.66 22.94 17.74
N GLN A 110 7.31 24.17 18.10
CA GLN A 110 6.58 24.46 19.33
C GLN A 110 5.10 24.07 19.17
N GLN A 111 4.51 24.35 18.01
CA GLN A 111 3.13 23.98 17.69
C GLN A 111 2.95 22.46 17.63
N TRP A 112 3.89 21.74 17.02
CA TRP A 112 3.90 20.26 17.03
C TRP A 112 3.93 19.65 18.43
N GLN A 113 4.59 20.33 19.39
CA GLN A 113 4.72 19.89 20.77
C GLN A 113 3.62 20.43 21.68
N ARG A 114 2.68 21.23 21.15
CA ARG A 114 1.62 21.80 21.95
C ARG A 114 0.68 20.70 22.41
N LYS A 115 0.32 20.74 23.69
CA LYS A 115 -0.63 19.82 24.30
C LYS A 115 -2.07 20.24 23.98
N VAL A 116 -2.88 19.26 23.67
CA VAL A 116 -4.33 19.36 23.48
C VAL A 116 -5.01 18.31 24.37
N ARG A 117 -6.20 18.63 24.86
CA ARG A 117 -6.98 17.70 25.67
C ARG A 117 -7.88 16.86 24.76
N GLY A 118 -7.53 15.59 24.61
CA GLY A 118 -8.35 14.57 23.96
C GLY A 118 -9.10 13.69 24.96
N SER A 119 -9.78 12.67 24.45
CA SER A 119 -10.57 11.72 25.25
C SER A 119 -9.71 10.85 26.19
N SER A 120 -8.45 10.62 25.85
CA SER A 120 -7.48 9.83 26.63
C SER A 120 -6.60 10.69 27.55
N GLY A 121 -6.77 12.02 27.57
CA GLY A 121 -5.98 12.94 28.36
C GLY A 121 -5.26 14.01 27.53
N LEU A 122 -4.15 14.54 28.06
CA LEU A 122 -3.33 15.53 27.37
C LEU A 122 -2.34 14.83 26.43
N GLN A 123 -2.43 15.12 25.13
CA GLN A 123 -1.53 14.61 24.09
C GLN A 123 -0.94 15.76 23.29
N THR A 124 0.24 15.57 22.69
CA THR A 124 0.79 16.57 21.75
C THR A 124 0.24 16.33 20.34
N VAL A 125 0.27 17.33 19.46
CA VAL A 125 -0.05 17.13 18.04
C VAL A 125 0.81 16.02 17.43
N ALA A 126 2.11 15.99 17.76
CA ALA A 126 3.01 14.93 17.30
C ALA A 126 2.55 13.52 17.73
N THR A 127 2.16 13.36 19.00
CA THR A 127 1.65 12.07 19.51
C THR A 127 0.34 11.67 18.85
N LEU A 128 -0.56 12.64 18.57
CA LEU A 128 -1.79 12.35 17.84
C LEU A 128 -1.52 11.85 16.41
N VAL A 129 -0.55 12.44 15.70
CA VAL A 129 -0.13 11.97 14.37
C VAL A 129 0.50 10.58 14.45
N GLU A 130 1.34 10.31 15.45
CA GLU A 130 1.92 8.98 15.70
C GLU A 130 0.84 7.91 15.94
N ASP A 131 -0.11 8.18 16.83
CA ASP A 131 -1.24 7.28 17.13
C ASP A 131 -2.09 7.03 15.87
N LEU A 132 -2.30 8.07 15.07
CA LEU A 132 -3.09 7.98 13.84
C LEU A 132 -2.34 7.20 12.74
N ASN A 133 -1.03 7.37 12.59
CA ASN A 133 -0.21 6.55 11.69
C ASN A 133 -0.30 5.06 12.05
N ALA A 134 -0.22 4.74 13.35
CA ALA A 134 -0.38 3.37 13.83
C ALA A 134 -1.78 2.81 13.52
N ALA A 135 -2.82 3.62 13.72
CA ALA A 135 -4.19 3.22 13.47
C ALA A 135 -4.50 3.08 11.96
N TYR A 136 -3.88 3.90 11.10
CA TYR A 136 -3.94 3.74 9.65
C TYR A 136 -3.26 2.47 9.18
N SER A 137 -2.07 2.18 9.70
CA SER A 137 -1.35 0.94 9.42
C SER A 137 -2.17 -0.30 9.83
N ALA A 138 -2.81 -0.28 11.00
CA ALA A 138 -3.68 -1.37 11.44
C ALA A 138 -4.91 -1.54 10.53
N ALA A 139 -5.55 -0.43 10.15
CA ALA A 139 -6.69 -0.43 9.23
C ALA A 139 -6.31 -0.96 7.84
N GLU A 140 -5.15 -0.58 7.32
CA GLU A 140 -4.59 -1.06 6.05
C GLU A 140 -4.40 -2.57 6.09
N VAL A 141 -3.80 -3.11 7.15
CA VAL A 141 -3.63 -4.55 7.34
C VAL A 141 -4.98 -5.29 7.34
N GLU A 142 -6.00 -4.75 8.02
CA GLU A 142 -7.35 -5.34 8.00
C GLU A 142 -7.97 -5.37 6.59
N VAL A 143 -7.81 -4.28 5.83
CA VAL A 143 -8.34 -4.16 4.46
C VAL A 143 -7.59 -5.07 3.50
N GLU A 144 -6.25 -5.05 3.52
CA GLU A 144 -5.43 -5.89 2.64
C GLU A 144 -5.65 -7.39 2.91
N ALA A 145 -5.85 -7.79 4.18
CA ALA A 145 -6.22 -9.15 4.52
C ALA A 145 -7.57 -9.56 3.91
N TYR A 146 -8.55 -8.66 3.89
CA TYR A 146 -9.84 -8.90 3.21
C TYR A 146 -9.67 -8.98 1.69
N LEU A 147 -8.94 -8.03 1.09
CA LEU A 147 -8.73 -7.96 -0.35
C LEU A 147 -8.02 -9.20 -0.88
N GLY A 148 -7.03 -9.72 -0.16
CA GLY A 148 -6.30 -10.95 -0.49
C GLY A 148 -6.96 -12.25 -0.03
N SER A 149 -8.11 -12.19 0.63
CA SER A 149 -8.79 -13.38 1.15
C SER A 149 -9.36 -14.25 0.03
N PHE A 150 -9.30 -15.57 0.23
CA PHE A 150 -9.94 -16.50 -0.71
C PHE A 150 -11.47 -16.46 -0.61
N GLU A 151 -12.01 -16.07 0.55
CA GLU A 151 -13.44 -15.85 0.77
C GLU A 151 -14.00 -14.77 -0.14
N ARG A 152 -13.24 -13.69 -0.37
CA ARG A 152 -13.59 -12.64 -1.34
C ARG A 152 -13.31 -13.08 -2.78
N LEU A 153 -12.06 -13.46 -3.05
CA LEU A 153 -11.59 -13.62 -4.43
C LEU A 153 -12.05 -14.94 -5.08
N GLY A 154 -12.10 -16.02 -4.32
CA GLY A 154 -12.14 -17.36 -4.87
C GLY A 154 -11.00 -17.61 -5.89
N LYS A 155 -11.17 -18.61 -6.75
CA LYS A 155 -10.21 -18.87 -7.83
C LYS A 155 -10.29 -17.85 -8.96
N GLU A 156 -11.51 -17.54 -9.41
CA GLU A 156 -11.72 -16.69 -10.58
C GLU A 156 -11.34 -15.23 -10.28
N GLY A 157 -11.70 -14.70 -9.12
CA GLY A 157 -11.30 -13.36 -8.71
C GLY A 157 -9.79 -13.25 -8.51
N LEU A 158 -9.13 -14.28 -7.95
CA LEU A 158 -7.67 -14.29 -7.85
C LEU A 158 -7.02 -14.28 -9.24
N LYS A 159 -7.46 -15.12 -10.18
CA LYS A 159 -6.92 -15.09 -11.56
C LYS A 159 -7.15 -13.73 -12.24
N ALA A 160 -8.34 -13.15 -12.09
CA ALA A 160 -8.66 -11.83 -12.64
C ALA A 160 -7.78 -10.73 -12.04
N TRP A 161 -7.49 -10.80 -10.74
CA TRP A 161 -6.53 -9.91 -10.07
C TRP A 161 -5.13 -10.04 -10.64
N LEU A 162 -4.61 -11.27 -10.79
CA LEU A 162 -3.27 -11.50 -11.36
C LEU A 162 -3.13 -10.93 -12.77
N LEU A 163 -4.15 -11.13 -13.61
CA LEU A 163 -4.19 -10.56 -14.97
C LEU A 163 -4.24 -9.04 -14.94
N ARG A 164 -5.12 -8.45 -14.12
CA ARG A 164 -5.25 -7.01 -13.98
C ARG A 164 -3.93 -6.35 -13.57
N CYS A 165 -3.20 -6.93 -12.62
CA CYS A 165 -1.90 -6.42 -12.20
C CYS A 165 -0.82 -6.57 -13.29
N TYR A 166 -0.87 -7.64 -14.08
CA TYR A 166 0.00 -7.80 -15.24
C TYR A 166 -0.31 -6.77 -16.33
N ASP A 167 -1.59 -6.56 -16.66
CA ASP A 167 -2.00 -5.57 -17.65
C ASP A 167 -1.58 -4.16 -17.21
N ALA A 168 -1.79 -3.82 -15.93
CA ALA A 168 -1.36 -2.53 -15.37
C ALA A 168 0.14 -2.26 -15.52
N ILE A 169 1.01 -3.24 -15.22
CA ILE A 169 2.47 -3.04 -15.35
C ILE A 169 2.92 -2.96 -16.81
N MET A 170 2.23 -3.63 -17.73
CA MET A 170 2.53 -3.52 -19.16
C MET A 170 2.02 -2.20 -19.76
N ASP A 171 0.84 -1.76 -19.34
CA ASP A 171 0.23 -0.50 -19.77
C ASP A 171 1.00 0.72 -19.23
N SER A 172 1.58 0.63 -18.03
CA SER A 172 2.37 1.74 -17.46
C SER A 172 3.60 2.09 -18.29
N VAL A 173 4.18 1.11 -18.98
CA VAL A 173 5.34 1.29 -19.88
C VAL A 173 4.95 1.41 -21.35
N ALA A 174 3.67 1.30 -21.68
CA ALA A 174 3.20 1.43 -23.05
C ALA A 174 3.49 2.84 -23.59
N GLY A 175 4.11 2.89 -24.78
CA GLY A 175 4.48 4.15 -25.43
C GLY A 175 5.79 4.77 -24.95
N LEU A 176 6.45 4.22 -23.93
CA LEU A 176 7.81 4.62 -23.57
C LEU A 176 8.82 4.09 -24.59
N SER A 177 9.76 4.93 -24.98
CA SER A 177 10.96 4.54 -25.70
C SER A 177 11.92 3.77 -24.81
N GLU A 178 12.84 3.02 -25.43
CA GLU A 178 13.90 2.32 -24.68
C GLU A 178 14.79 3.31 -23.91
N GLU A 179 15.00 4.52 -24.43
CA GLU A 179 15.74 5.59 -23.74
C GLU A 179 15.02 6.07 -22.47
N GLU A 180 13.71 6.30 -22.52
CA GLU A 180 12.90 6.64 -21.33
C GLU A 180 12.93 5.51 -20.30
N ILE A 181 12.81 4.24 -20.74
CA ILE A 181 12.84 3.08 -19.83
C ILE A 181 14.20 2.92 -19.15
N MET A 182 15.28 3.18 -19.89
CA MET A 182 16.67 3.09 -19.43
C MET A 182 17.20 4.38 -18.81
N GLY A 183 16.32 5.39 -18.66
CA GLY A 183 16.63 6.72 -18.19
C GLY A 183 17.15 6.81 -16.74
N PRO A 184 17.19 8.02 -16.17
CA PRO A 184 17.69 8.24 -14.82
C PRO A 184 16.86 7.49 -13.77
N SER A 185 17.47 7.21 -12.62
CA SER A 185 16.78 6.63 -11.47
C SER A 185 15.76 7.61 -10.88
N TRP A 186 14.57 7.11 -10.57
CA TRP A 186 13.46 7.88 -10.00
C TRP A 186 12.80 7.15 -8.82
N CYS A 187 12.80 5.81 -8.84
CA CYS A 187 12.34 4.98 -7.73
C CYS A 187 13.53 4.67 -6.81
N GLY A 188 13.93 5.65 -6.01
CA GLY A 188 15.14 5.57 -5.19
C GLY A 188 16.39 5.47 -6.07
N ARG A 189 17.02 4.29 -6.12
CA ARG A 189 18.17 4.01 -6.99
C ARG A 189 17.80 3.30 -8.30
N TRP A 190 16.52 3.05 -8.54
CA TRP A 190 16.05 2.30 -9.71
C TRP A 190 15.45 3.21 -10.77
N ASN A 191 15.77 2.91 -12.03
CA ASN A 191 15.01 3.40 -13.19
C ASN A 191 13.89 2.40 -13.57
N THR A 192 13.10 2.74 -14.59
CA THR A 192 11.95 1.93 -15.01
C THR A 192 12.35 0.50 -15.38
N TYR A 193 13.46 0.33 -16.13
CA TYR A 193 13.99 -1.00 -16.45
C TYR A 193 14.29 -1.84 -15.19
N GLN A 194 14.95 -1.26 -14.19
CA GLN A 194 15.28 -1.94 -12.95
C GLN A 194 14.03 -2.27 -12.12
N VAL A 195 13.01 -1.40 -12.12
CA VAL A 195 11.71 -1.70 -11.50
C VAL A 195 11.04 -2.91 -12.17
N LEU A 196 11.06 -3.00 -13.50
CA LEU A 196 10.49 -4.16 -14.23
C LEU A 196 11.25 -5.46 -13.92
N LEU A 197 12.58 -5.42 -13.84
CA LEU A 197 13.39 -6.57 -13.43
C LEU A 197 13.06 -7.01 -12.00
N HIS A 198 12.92 -6.04 -11.09
CA HIS A 198 12.51 -6.30 -9.70
C HIS A 198 11.15 -6.99 -9.64
N VAL A 199 10.14 -6.44 -10.32
CA VAL A 199 8.79 -7.04 -10.41
C VAL A 199 8.84 -8.47 -10.94
N TRP A 200 9.50 -8.69 -12.08
CA TRP A 200 9.63 -10.03 -12.67
C TRP A 200 10.29 -11.01 -11.69
N SER A 201 11.40 -10.61 -11.08
CA SER A 201 12.14 -11.47 -10.16
C SER A 201 11.30 -11.88 -8.94
N TRP A 202 10.49 -10.99 -8.38
CA TRP A 202 9.59 -11.31 -7.27
C TRP A 202 8.42 -12.20 -7.67
N GLN A 203 7.90 -12.07 -8.90
CA GLN A 203 6.90 -13.00 -9.42
C GLN A 203 7.48 -14.42 -9.55
N ASP A 204 8.72 -14.56 -10.00
CA ASP A 204 9.42 -15.86 -10.05
C ASP A 204 9.63 -16.45 -8.64
N VAL A 205 10.01 -15.63 -7.67
CA VAL A 205 10.14 -16.04 -6.25
C VAL A 205 8.79 -16.53 -5.71
N ALA A 206 7.71 -15.78 -5.96
CA ALA A 206 6.37 -16.14 -5.52
C ALA A 206 5.86 -17.43 -6.17
N LEU A 207 6.11 -17.61 -7.47
CA LEU A 207 5.76 -18.84 -8.19
C LEU A 207 6.54 -20.05 -7.67
N ALA A 208 7.84 -19.89 -7.40
CA ALA A 208 8.67 -20.93 -6.82
C ALA A 208 8.19 -21.30 -5.40
N ALA A 209 7.80 -20.31 -4.59
CA ALA A 209 7.22 -20.52 -3.27
C ALA A 209 5.86 -21.23 -3.35
N ALA A 210 4.97 -20.80 -4.25
CA ALA A 210 3.65 -21.38 -4.46
C ALA A 210 3.71 -22.86 -4.84
N ARG A 211 4.66 -23.25 -5.70
CA ARG A 211 4.88 -24.67 -6.08
C ARG A 211 5.22 -25.57 -4.88
N ARG A 212 5.84 -24.98 -3.85
CA ARG A 212 6.29 -25.65 -2.63
C ARG A 212 5.37 -25.43 -1.44
N TRP A 213 4.22 -24.76 -1.64
CA TRP A 213 3.34 -24.35 -0.54
C TRP A 213 2.75 -25.50 0.28
N HIS A 214 2.72 -26.70 -0.31
CA HIS A 214 2.28 -27.92 0.36
C HIS A 214 3.28 -28.44 1.41
N GLU A 215 4.56 -28.04 1.30
CA GLU A 215 5.62 -28.42 2.24
C GLU A 215 5.35 -27.79 3.63
N PRO A 216 5.57 -28.51 4.75
CA PRO A 216 5.32 -27.98 6.09
C PRO A 216 6.25 -26.84 6.52
N ALA A 217 7.46 -26.77 5.98
CA ALA A 217 8.48 -25.78 6.34
C ALA A 217 9.45 -25.54 5.16
N PRO A 218 8.98 -24.96 4.04
CA PRO A 218 9.83 -24.68 2.90
C PRO A 218 10.97 -23.73 3.29
N THR A 219 12.17 -24.04 2.81
CA THR A 219 13.33 -23.15 2.90
C THR A 219 13.34 -22.21 1.70
N TYR A 220 13.40 -20.91 1.96
CA TYR A 220 13.39 -19.86 0.93
C TYR A 220 14.76 -19.19 0.83
N GLU A 221 15.16 -18.86 -0.40
CA GLU A 221 16.47 -18.27 -0.68
C GLU A 221 16.65 -16.90 -0.03
N VAL A 222 15.62 -16.05 -0.04
CA VAL A 222 15.62 -14.71 0.58
C VAL A 222 16.03 -14.73 2.06
N LEU A 223 15.76 -15.82 2.80
CA LEU A 223 16.13 -15.94 4.20
C LEU A 223 17.64 -16.11 4.43
N ARG A 224 18.42 -16.35 3.36
CA ARG A 224 19.88 -16.44 3.41
C ARG A 224 20.56 -15.06 3.36
N PHE A 225 19.81 -14.00 3.07
CA PHE A 225 20.32 -12.64 2.94
C PHE A 225 20.15 -11.84 4.23
N PRO A 226 21.03 -10.86 4.53
CA PRO A 226 20.98 -10.07 5.77
C PRO A 226 19.72 -9.20 5.88
N ASP A 227 19.13 -8.81 4.75
CA ASP A 227 17.88 -8.07 4.64
C ASP A 227 17.28 -8.24 3.23
N ILE A 228 16.12 -7.63 3.01
CA ILE A 228 15.41 -7.68 1.72
C ILE A 228 16.17 -6.89 0.65
N GLU A 229 16.88 -5.81 1.00
CA GLU A 229 17.60 -5.00 0.02
C GLU A 229 18.78 -5.77 -0.60
N ALA A 230 19.56 -6.47 0.23
CA ALA A 230 20.64 -7.33 -0.23
C ALA A 230 20.12 -8.47 -1.13
N TYR A 231 18.91 -8.96 -0.86
CA TYR A 231 18.27 -9.94 -1.73
C TYR A 231 17.81 -9.32 -3.05
N ASN A 232 17.20 -8.13 -3.02
CA ASN A 232 16.80 -7.40 -4.22
C ASN A 232 18.01 -7.11 -5.12
N ASP A 233 19.17 -6.75 -4.55
CA ASP A 233 20.40 -6.56 -5.32
C ASP A 233 20.87 -7.85 -5.99
N ALA A 234 20.82 -8.97 -5.28
CA ALA A 234 21.17 -10.27 -5.85
C ALA A 234 20.19 -10.70 -6.96
N LEU A 235 18.89 -10.41 -6.79
CA LEU A 235 17.87 -10.65 -7.81
C LEU A 235 18.13 -9.78 -9.05
N LEU A 236 18.31 -8.47 -8.91
CA LEU A 236 18.61 -7.58 -10.04
C LEU A 236 19.87 -8.01 -10.79
N ALA A 237 20.93 -8.37 -10.08
CA ALA A 237 22.16 -8.86 -10.70
C ALA A 237 21.94 -10.14 -11.55
N ARG A 238 21.00 -11.01 -11.16
CA ARG A 238 20.67 -12.24 -11.91
C ARG A 238 20.00 -11.96 -13.25
N TYR A 239 19.22 -10.89 -13.34
CA TYR A 239 18.50 -10.51 -14.56
C TYR A 239 19.17 -9.35 -15.32
N GLN A 240 20.30 -8.85 -14.83
CA GLN A 240 21.04 -7.77 -15.48
C GLN A 240 21.51 -8.20 -16.88
N GLY A 241 21.35 -7.29 -17.86
CA GLY A 241 21.75 -7.52 -19.25
C GLY A 241 20.70 -8.24 -20.11
N LYS A 242 19.49 -8.47 -19.58
CA LYS A 242 18.33 -8.89 -20.39
C LYS A 242 17.79 -7.70 -21.19
N ASP A 243 17.52 -7.89 -22.47
CA ASP A 243 16.83 -6.86 -23.25
C ASP A 243 15.35 -6.77 -22.84
N MET A 244 14.67 -5.70 -23.27
CA MET A 244 13.26 -5.46 -22.96
C MET A 244 12.33 -6.56 -23.45
N VAL A 245 12.70 -7.27 -24.52
CA VAL A 245 11.93 -8.42 -25.04
C VAL A 245 11.95 -9.57 -24.02
N ALA A 246 13.13 -9.89 -23.49
CA ALA A 246 13.28 -10.92 -22.47
C ALA A 246 12.58 -10.55 -21.15
N VAL A 247 12.59 -9.27 -20.77
CA VAL A 247 11.85 -8.79 -19.58
C VAL A 247 10.34 -8.95 -19.77
N ALA A 248 9.81 -8.53 -20.91
CA ALA A 248 8.38 -8.67 -21.22
C ALA A 248 7.94 -10.14 -21.30
N ASP A 249 8.73 -10.99 -21.96
CA ASP A 249 8.49 -12.44 -22.04
C ASP A 249 8.54 -13.12 -20.66
N GLY A 250 9.47 -12.67 -19.82
CA GLY A 250 9.58 -13.08 -18.42
C GLY A 250 8.30 -12.80 -17.63
N LEU A 251 7.87 -11.54 -17.60
CA LEU A 251 6.65 -11.11 -16.89
C LEU A 251 5.41 -11.88 -17.34
N VAL A 252 5.18 -12.00 -18.65
CA VAL A 252 3.99 -12.73 -19.16
C VAL A 252 4.07 -14.21 -18.85
N THR A 253 5.26 -14.81 -18.90
CA THR A 253 5.45 -16.22 -18.59
C THR A 253 5.18 -16.50 -17.11
N SER A 254 5.71 -15.68 -16.20
CA SER A 254 5.49 -15.83 -14.76
C SER A 254 4.01 -15.62 -14.38
N CYS A 255 3.34 -14.64 -15.00
CA CYS A 255 1.90 -14.44 -14.85
C CYS A 255 1.09 -15.67 -15.30
N ARG A 256 1.29 -16.14 -16.55
CA ARG A 256 0.60 -17.32 -17.09
C ARG A 256 0.82 -18.57 -16.25
N GLN A 257 2.06 -18.82 -15.81
CA GLN A 257 2.37 -19.97 -14.97
C GLN A 257 1.72 -19.88 -13.59
N THR A 258 1.61 -18.68 -13.02
CA THR A 258 0.93 -18.43 -11.74
C THR A 258 -0.57 -18.68 -11.87
N ILE A 259 -1.20 -18.20 -12.94
CA ILE A 259 -2.62 -18.44 -13.23
C ILE A 259 -2.92 -19.94 -13.39
N LEU A 260 -2.09 -20.66 -14.16
CA LEU A 260 -2.23 -22.11 -14.33
C LEU A 260 -2.05 -22.86 -13.01
N LEU A 261 -1.17 -22.38 -12.12
CA LEU A 261 -1.00 -22.94 -10.79
C LEU A 261 -2.27 -22.74 -9.95
N VAL A 262 -2.85 -21.54 -9.94
CA VAL A 262 -4.11 -21.24 -9.20
C VAL A 262 -5.26 -22.12 -9.71
N GLU A 263 -5.40 -22.23 -11.04
CA GLU A 263 -6.44 -23.05 -11.67
C GLU A 263 -6.38 -24.51 -11.21
N ARG A 264 -5.17 -25.10 -11.26
CA ARG A 264 -4.91 -26.51 -10.93
C ARG A 264 -4.86 -26.81 -9.44
N SER A 265 -4.69 -25.80 -8.59
CA SER A 265 -4.59 -25.99 -7.14
C SER A 265 -5.94 -26.35 -6.53
N PRO A 266 -6.04 -27.32 -5.61
CA PRO A 266 -7.27 -27.52 -4.85
C PRO A 266 -7.54 -26.31 -3.95
N GLU A 267 -8.81 -25.95 -3.72
CA GLU A 267 -9.16 -24.78 -2.91
C GLU A 267 -8.56 -24.82 -1.50
N GLY A 268 -8.52 -26.01 -0.90
CA GLY A 268 -7.88 -26.22 0.41
C GLY A 268 -6.41 -25.84 0.44
N LEU A 269 -5.68 -25.92 -0.69
CA LEU A 269 -4.30 -25.44 -0.78
C LEU A 269 -4.24 -23.91 -0.88
N LEU A 270 -5.19 -23.27 -1.59
CA LEU A 270 -5.26 -21.81 -1.72
C LEU A 270 -5.58 -21.13 -0.38
N ARG A 271 -6.39 -21.79 0.45
CA ARG A 271 -6.74 -21.36 1.82
C ARG A 271 -5.69 -21.74 2.87
N ARG A 272 -4.71 -22.59 2.54
CA ARG A 272 -3.74 -23.10 3.51
C ARG A 272 -2.76 -22.01 3.89
N SER A 273 -2.62 -21.74 5.19
CA SER A 273 -1.60 -20.84 5.71
C SER A 273 -0.21 -21.50 5.75
N ASN A 274 0.82 -20.75 5.38
CA ASN A 274 2.23 -21.15 5.48
C ASN A 274 3.11 -19.91 5.76
N ILE A 275 4.39 -20.12 6.07
CA ILE A 275 5.34 -19.04 6.29
C ILE A 275 5.57 -18.29 4.97
N LEU A 276 5.44 -16.97 5.01
CA LEU A 276 5.73 -16.11 3.86
C LEU A 276 7.21 -16.20 3.47
N PRO A 277 7.55 -16.23 2.17
CA PRO A 277 8.92 -16.47 1.75
C PRO A 277 9.90 -15.43 2.27
N TRP A 278 9.47 -14.17 2.35
CA TRP A 278 10.26 -13.02 2.82
C TRP A 278 10.22 -12.80 4.33
N SER A 279 9.42 -13.54 5.11
CA SER A 279 9.25 -13.24 6.53
C SER A 279 10.32 -13.91 7.42
N LYS A 280 11.26 -13.11 7.90
CA LYS A 280 12.24 -13.52 8.93
C LYS A 280 11.60 -13.83 10.28
N ARG A 281 10.44 -13.23 10.55
CA ARG A 281 9.67 -13.41 11.79
C ARG A 281 8.69 -14.58 11.72
N ARG A 282 8.73 -15.37 10.64
CA ARG A 282 7.81 -16.47 10.39
C ARG A 282 6.35 -16.03 10.39
N GLU A 283 6.08 -14.82 9.90
CA GLU A 283 4.71 -14.41 9.59
C GLU A 283 4.14 -15.37 8.57
N THR A 284 2.85 -15.66 8.73
CA THR A 284 2.14 -16.61 7.91
C THR A 284 1.00 -15.94 7.18
N ASP A 285 0.73 -16.40 5.97
CA ASP A 285 -0.46 -16.04 5.21
C ASP A 285 -0.94 -17.28 4.43
N THR A 286 -2.14 -17.21 3.87
CA THR A 286 -2.66 -18.17 2.90
C THR A 286 -1.89 -18.09 1.58
N LEU A 287 -1.95 -19.14 0.75
CA LEU A 287 -1.38 -19.06 -0.62
C LEU A 287 -2.07 -17.97 -1.45
N CYS A 288 -3.39 -17.81 -1.27
CA CYS A 288 -4.17 -16.74 -1.91
C CYS A 288 -3.64 -15.36 -1.51
N GLY A 289 -3.48 -15.11 -0.20
CA GLY A 289 -2.97 -13.85 0.34
C GLY A 289 -1.53 -13.56 -0.09
N MET A 290 -0.66 -14.57 -0.11
CA MET A 290 0.72 -14.42 -0.61
C MET A 290 0.75 -14.03 -2.10
N LEU A 291 -0.04 -14.71 -2.95
CA LEU A 291 -0.11 -14.39 -4.38
C LEU A 291 -0.72 -13.01 -4.62
N TYR A 292 -1.79 -12.68 -3.90
CA TYR A 292 -2.40 -11.36 -3.92
C TYR A 292 -1.38 -10.27 -3.57
N THR A 293 -0.64 -10.43 -2.47
CA THR A 293 0.36 -9.45 -1.99
C THR A 293 1.46 -9.19 -3.02
N ILE A 294 1.99 -10.22 -3.68
CA ILE A 294 3.04 -10.04 -4.70
C ILE A 294 2.52 -9.30 -5.94
N TYR A 295 1.28 -9.57 -6.34
CA TYR A 295 0.69 -8.89 -7.49
C TYR A 295 0.14 -7.50 -7.12
N ARG A 296 -0.22 -7.26 -5.86
CA ARG A 296 -0.47 -5.92 -5.31
C ARG A 296 0.80 -5.08 -5.40
N HIS A 297 1.95 -5.63 -5.01
CA HIS A 297 3.26 -4.99 -5.19
C HIS A 297 3.59 -4.69 -6.66
N THR A 298 3.20 -5.57 -7.58
CA THR A 298 3.31 -5.32 -9.03
C THR A 298 2.45 -4.13 -9.46
N TRP A 299 1.21 -4.07 -8.99
CA TRP A 299 0.28 -2.96 -9.27
C TRP A 299 0.80 -1.63 -8.72
N ASP A 300 1.37 -1.62 -7.51
CA ASP A 300 1.91 -0.39 -6.92
C ASP A 300 3.08 0.16 -7.77
N HIS A 301 3.98 -0.69 -8.24
CA HIS A 301 5.04 -0.28 -9.17
C HIS A 301 4.52 0.19 -10.53
N ALA A 302 3.44 -0.42 -11.05
CA ALA A 302 2.80 0.07 -12.26
C ALA A 302 2.32 1.52 -12.09
N TRP A 303 1.73 1.82 -10.93
CA TRP A 303 1.27 3.16 -10.62
C TRP A 303 2.43 4.15 -10.44
N GLU A 304 3.50 3.75 -9.75
CA GLU A 304 4.71 4.56 -9.58
C GLU A 304 5.34 4.94 -10.94
N ILE A 305 5.37 4.00 -11.91
CA ILE A 305 5.83 4.29 -13.28
C ILE A 305 4.93 5.33 -13.95
N CYS A 306 3.60 5.19 -13.83
CA CYS A 306 2.66 6.17 -14.37
C CYS A 306 2.85 7.56 -13.75
N GLU A 307 2.99 7.65 -12.41
CA GLU A 307 3.22 8.92 -11.72
C GLU A 307 4.52 9.60 -12.19
N HIS A 308 5.61 8.83 -12.35
CA HIS A 308 6.87 9.36 -12.86
C HIS A 308 6.72 9.88 -14.29
N ARG A 309 6.11 9.07 -15.16
CA ARG A 309 5.89 9.43 -16.57
C ARG A 309 5.05 10.68 -16.74
N ASP A 310 3.93 10.77 -16.01
CA ASP A 310 3.01 11.90 -16.10
C ASP A 310 3.65 13.18 -15.51
N ALA A 311 4.63 13.05 -14.60
CA ALA A 311 5.42 14.17 -14.08
C ALA A 311 6.50 14.67 -15.07
N GLU A 312 7.09 13.78 -15.88
CA GLU A 312 8.08 14.16 -16.90
C GLU A 312 7.44 14.77 -18.16
N ASP A 313 6.21 14.36 -18.48
CA ASP A 313 5.47 14.82 -19.66
C ASP A 313 4.03 15.25 -19.30
N PRO A 314 3.85 16.47 -18.76
CA PRO A 314 2.52 16.95 -18.35
C PRO A 314 1.53 17.15 -19.51
N GLU A 315 1.99 17.15 -20.77
CA GLU A 315 1.14 17.23 -21.95
C GLU A 315 0.56 15.86 -22.34
N ARG A 316 1.14 14.76 -21.82
CA ARG A 316 0.62 13.41 -22.01
C ARG A 316 -0.72 13.26 -21.28
N PRO A 317 -1.73 12.64 -21.91
CA PRO A 317 -2.97 12.33 -21.22
C PRO A 317 -2.69 11.51 -19.95
N PRO A 318 -3.20 11.92 -18.79
CA PRO A 318 -2.92 11.22 -17.54
C PRO A 318 -3.49 9.80 -17.61
N HIS A 319 -2.80 8.86 -16.97
CA HIS A 319 -3.35 7.50 -16.88
C HIS A 319 -4.61 7.52 -16.03
N SER A 320 -5.75 7.05 -16.57
CA SER A 320 -6.96 6.86 -15.75
C SER A 320 -6.73 5.74 -14.75
N ARG A 321 -7.07 5.99 -13.48
CA ARG A 321 -7.17 4.97 -12.44
C ARG A 321 -8.42 4.10 -12.62
#